data_AF-A0A8J4YIM6-F1
#
_entry.id   AF-A0A8J4YIM6-F1
#
_cell.length_a   1.000
_cell.length_b   1.000
_cell.length_c   1.000
_cell.angle_alpha   90.00
_cell.angle_beta   90.00
_cell.angle_gamma   90.00
#
_symmetry.space_group_name_H-M   'P 1'
#
loop_
_entity.id
_entity.type
_entity.pdbx_description
1 polymer ?
#
loop_
_entity_poly.entity_id
_entity_poly.type
_entity_poly.pdbx_seq_one_letter_code
_entity_poly.pdbx_strand_id
1 'polypeptide(L)'
;MSPATFEAWATSVENYSSICGWAAPTAAPYVRLLCNTEVQQRIDARLGKQVFRQLSTTEAIDVVRSVVIGTRCIIGAWAEFFSLAQASSDSVCAYISQCRAKANECGFRCLSASCPLEEYMLSKKIVMGYVIPT
;
A
#
# COMPACT_ATOMS: atom_id res chain seq x y z
N MET A 1 -3.19 -10.12 2.61
CA MET A 1 -3.54 -8.88 3.34
C MET A 1 -3.77 -7.79 2.31
N SER A 2 -4.82 -6.97 2.42
CA SER A 2 -5.03 -5.83 1.50
C SER A 2 -4.09 -4.66 1.86
N PRO A 3 -3.81 -3.71 0.95
CA PRO A 3 -2.98 -2.55 1.26
C PRO A 3 -3.51 -1.72 2.44
N ALA A 4 -4.82 -1.47 2.51
CA ALA A 4 -5.42 -0.72 3.61
C ALA A 4 -5.26 -1.43 4.96
N THR A 5 -5.43 -2.76 4.99
CA THR A 5 -5.18 -3.56 6.20
C THR A 5 -3.71 -3.54 6.59
N PHE A 6 -2.80 -3.54 5.62
CA PHE A 6 -1.37 -3.43 5.89
C PHE A 6 -1.01 -2.07 6.48
N GLU A 7 -1.52 -0.95 5.94
CA GLU A 7 -1.20 0.36 6.48
C GLU A 7 -1.74 0.53 7.92
N ALA A 8 -2.95 0.02 8.21
CA ALA A 8 -3.45 0.01 9.59
C ALA A 8 -2.55 -0.80 10.55
N TRP A 9 -2.04 -1.94 10.08
CA TRP A 9 -1.06 -2.73 10.83
C TRP A 9 0.25 -1.96 11.01
N ALA A 10 0.79 -1.36 9.94
CA ALA A 10 2.04 -0.61 9.96
C ALA A 10 1.98 0.56 10.96
N THR A 11 0.92 1.37 10.93
CA THR A 11 0.70 2.46 11.90
C THR A 11 0.65 1.94 13.33
N SER A 12 0.01 0.78 13.56
CA SER A 12 -0.08 0.19 14.89
C SER A 12 1.30 -0.27 15.40
N VAL A 13 2.12 -0.87 14.52
CA VAL A 13 3.48 -1.29 14.86
C VAL A 13 4.39 -0.09 15.13
N GLU A 14 4.30 0.97 14.33
CA GLU A 14 5.08 2.20 14.57
C GLU A 14 4.75 2.81 15.92
N ASN A 15 3.46 2.98 16.23
CA ASN A 15 3.02 3.48 17.53
C ASN A 15 3.51 2.60 18.67
N TYR A 16 3.38 1.27 18.54
CA TYR A 16 3.83 0.34 19.56
C TYR A 16 5.35 0.41 19.76
N SER A 17 6.11 0.51 18.68
CA SER A 17 7.57 0.66 18.72
C SER A 17 7.99 1.94 19.43
N SER A 18 7.27 3.04 19.22
CA SER A 18 7.52 4.33 19.85
C SER A 18 7.25 4.27 21.35
N ILE A 19 6.10 3.69 21.75
CA ILE A 19 5.72 3.50 23.16
C ILE A 19 6.76 2.64 23.89
N CYS A 20 7.24 1.57 23.25
CA CYS A 20 8.20 0.64 23.84
C CYS A 20 9.66 1.05 23.65
N GLY A 21 9.95 2.18 22.99
CA GLY A 21 11.31 2.66 22.77
C GLY A 21 12.19 1.69 21.98
N TRP A 22 11.62 1.03 20.95
CA TRP A 22 12.39 0.10 20.13
C TRP A 22 13.50 0.82 19.38
N ALA A 23 14.72 0.29 19.50
CA ALA A 23 15.90 0.77 18.78
C ALA A 23 16.71 -0.39 18.20
N ALA A 24 17.58 -0.07 17.25
CA ALA A 24 18.57 -1.02 16.75
C ALA A 24 19.44 -1.54 17.91
N PRO A 25 19.83 -2.82 17.93
CA PRO A 25 19.60 -3.84 16.88
C PRO A 25 18.32 -4.68 17.07
N THR A 26 17.43 -4.28 17.98
CA THR A 26 16.26 -5.09 18.41
C THR A 26 14.95 -4.72 17.72
N ALA A 27 14.84 -3.50 17.19
CA ALA A 27 13.64 -2.99 16.53
C ALA A 27 13.17 -3.90 15.39
N ALA A 28 14.03 -4.16 14.40
CA ALA A 28 13.68 -5.01 13.28
C ALA A 28 13.34 -6.46 13.67
N PRO A 29 14.10 -7.14 14.57
CA PRO A 29 13.68 -8.42 15.13
C PRO A 29 12.27 -8.43 15.73
N TYR A 30 11.87 -7.39 16.48
CA TYR A 30 10.50 -7.30 17.01
C TYR A 30 9.46 -7.19 15.90
N VAL A 31 9.69 -6.35 14.88
CA VAL A 31 8.81 -6.28 13.70
C VAL A 31 8.67 -7.64 13.02
N ARG A 32 9.78 -8.39 12.87
CA ARG A 32 9.77 -9.74 12.28
C ARG A 32 8.96 -10.73 13.13
N LEU A 33 9.00 -10.63 14.44
CA LEU A 33 8.21 -11.50 15.34
C LEU A 33 6.70 -11.24 15.24
N LEU A 34 6.30 -10.04 14.86
CA LEU A 34 4.88 -9.71 14.59
C LEU A 34 4.38 -10.26 13.24
N CYS A 35 5.27 -10.78 12.39
CA CYS A 35 4.92 -11.39 11.12
C CYS A 35 4.64 -12.89 11.28
N ASN A 36 3.75 -13.45 10.46
CA ASN A 36 3.56 -14.90 10.41
C ASN A 36 4.77 -15.62 9.77
N THR A 37 4.83 -16.95 9.90
CA THR A 37 5.96 -17.76 9.44
C THR A 37 6.25 -17.60 7.95
N GLU A 38 5.21 -17.50 7.11
CA GLU A 38 5.37 -17.33 5.66
C GLU A 38 6.06 -16.01 5.32
N VAL A 39 5.63 -14.91 5.93
CA VAL A 39 6.22 -13.58 5.73
C VAL A 39 7.65 -13.55 6.25
N GLN A 40 7.93 -14.16 7.41
CA GLN A 40 9.28 -14.27 7.94
C GLN A 40 10.23 -14.99 6.97
N GLN A 41 9.80 -16.10 6.37
CA GLN A 41 10.61 -16.83 5.39
C GLN A 41 10.91 -15.99 4.14
N ARG A 42 9.91 -15.24 3.65
CA ARG A 42 10.08 -14.38 2.48
C ARG A 42 10.98 -13.17 2.75
N ILE A 43 10.99 -12.65 3.98
CA ILE A 43 11.96 -11.62 4.42
C ILE A 43 13.37 -12.21 4.44
N ASP A 44 13.55 -13.37 5.08
CA ASP A 44 14.85 -14.04 5.20
C ASP A 44 15.45 -14.41 3.82
N ALA A 45 14.59 -14.68 2.82
CA ALA A 45 15.01 -14.93 1.44
C ALA A 45 15.45 -13.67 0.68
N ARG A 46 14.99 -12.48 1.09
CA ARG A 46 15.31 -11.19 0.44
C ARG A 46 16.51 -10.50 1.07
N LEU A 47 16.65 -10.58 2.39
CA LEU A 47 17.62 -9.80 3.13
C LEU A 47 18.38 -10.68 4.10
N GLY A 48 19.71 -10.55 4.12
CA GLY A 48 20.54 -11.26 5.09
C GLY A 48 20.17 -10.87 6.53
N LYS A 49 20.10 -11.86 7.43
CA LYS A 49 19.66 -11.66 8.84
C LYS A 49 20.43 -10.56 9.58
N GLN A 50 21.72 -10.41 9.31
CA GLN A 50 22.55 -9.36 9.94
C GLN A 50 22.20 -7.96 9.43
N VAL A 51 21.93 -7.83 8.13
CA VAL A 51 21.51 -6.56 7.53
C VAL A 51 20.14 -6.17 8.08
N PHE A 52 19.21 -7.15 8.15
CA PHE A 52 17.87 -6.91 8.66
C PHE A 52 17.87 -6.42 10.12
N ARG A 53 18.76 -6.95 10.97
CA ARG A 53 18.87 -6.53 12.38
C ARG A 53 19.26 -5.07 12.58
N GLN A 54 19.94 -4.46 11.60
CA GLN A 54 20.38 -3.07 11.69
C GLN A 54 19.30 -2.07 11.25
N LEU A 55 18.18 -2.55 10.71
CA LEU A 55 17.09 -1.68 10.28
C LEU A 55 16.38 -1.04 11.47
N SER A 56 16.00 0.21 11.29
CA SER A 56 14.99 0.87 12.12
C SER A 56 13.63 0.18 12.00
N THR A 57 12.70 0.53 12.89
CA THR A 57 11.31 0.02 12.81
C THR A 57 10.69 0.32 11.44
N THR A 58 10.80 1.57 10.97
CA THR A 58 10.21 2.01 9.69
C THR A 58 10.81 1.25 8.52
N GLU A 59 12.14 1.12 8.46
CA GLU A 59 12.80 0.35 7.39
C GLU A 59 12.41 -1.14 7.43
N ALA A 60 12.27 -1.72 8.63
CA ALA A 60 11.81 -3.10 8.77
C ALA A 60 10.36 -3.26 8.28
N ILE A 61 9.48 -2.33 8.61
CA ILE A 61 8.09 -2.29 8.11
C ILE A 61 8.07 -2.17 6.58
N ASP A 62 8.94 -1.35 5.99
CA ASP A 62 9.04 -1.20 4.53
C ASP A 62 9.45 -2.51 3.84
N VAL A 63 10.38 -3.26 4.45
CA VAL A 63 10.74 -4.60 3.99
C VAL A 63 9.54 -5.54 4.09
N VAL A 64 8.79 -5.53 5.19
CA VAL A 64 7.56 -6.33 5.32
C VAL A 64 6.53 -5.92 4.26
N ARG A 65 6.33 -4.61 4.02
CA ARG A 65 5.42 -4.09 2.99
C ARG A 65 5.78 -4.67 1.62
N SER A 66 7.06 -4.64 1.29
CA SER A 66 7.58 -5.15 0.01
C SER A 66 7.30 -6.64 -0.19
N VAL A 67 7.20 -7.41 0.89
CA VAL A 67 6.92 -8.85 0.88
C VAL A 67 5.41 -9.10 0.86
N VAL A 68 4.65 -8.47 1.77
CA VAL A 68 3.22 -8.73 1.95
C VAL A 68 2.40 -8.21 0.77
N ILE A 69 2.67 -6.98 0.33
CA ILE A 69 1.97 -6.35 -0.81
C ILE A 69 2.68 -6.69 -2.13
N GLY A 70 3.97 -7.06 -2.06
CA GLY A 70 4.82 -7.23 -3.23
C GLY A 70 5.37 -5.89 -3.73
N THR A 71 6.33 -5.94 -4.64
CA THR A 71 6.71 -4.78 -5.45
C THR A 71 5.55 -4.52 -6.41
N ARG A 72 4.62 -3.64 -6.05
CA ARG A 72 3.48 -3.33 -6.93
C ARG A 72 4.04 -2.76 -8.23
N CYS A 73 3.75 -3.44 -9.34
CA CYS A 73 3.96 -2.86 -10.66
C CYS A 73 3.00 -1.68 -10.77
N ILE A 74 3.52 -0.46 -10.59
CA ILE A 74 2.74 0.78 -10.67
C ILE A 74 1.94 0.82 -11.97
N ILE A 75 2.53 0.34 -13.07
CA ILE A 75 1.90 0.22 -14.37
C ILE A 75 0.67 -0.71 -14.33
N GLY A 76 0.76 -1.85 -13.65
CA GLY A 76 -0.36 -2.78 -13.48
C GLY A 76 -1.51 -2.17 -12.66
N ALA A 77 -1.19 -1.47 -11.57
CA ALA A 77 -2.19 -0.77 -10.77
C ALA A 77 -2.89 0.34 -11.57
N TRP A 78 -2.13 1.10 -12.38
CA TRP A 78 -2.69 2.12 -13.26
C TRP A 78 -3.59 1.49 -14.34
N ALA A 79 -3.17 0.38 -14.94
CA ALA A 79 -3.97 -0.34 -15.92
C ALA A 79 -5.30 -0.81 -15.32
N GLU A 80 -5.31 -1.35 -14.10
CA GLU A 80 -6.54 -1.71 -13.39
C GLU A 80 -7.44 -0.49 -13.17
N PHE A 81 -6.89 0.62 -12.66
CA PHE A 81 -7.65 1.85 -12.43
C PHE A 81 -8.31 2.37 -13.70
N PHE A 82 -7.59 2.41 -14.81
CA PHE A 82 -8.14 2.88 -16.08
C PHE A 82 -9.11 1.88 -16.72
N SER A 83 -9.02 0.60 -16.39
CA SER A 83 -9.92 -0.44 -16.90
C SER A 83 -11.25 -0.54 -16.13
N LEU A 84 -11.37 0.09 -14.95
CA LEU A 84 -12.63 0.12 -14.21
C LEU A 84 -13.74 0.78 -15.05
N ALA A 85 -14.90 0.14 -15.12
CA ALA A 85 -16.10 0.72 -15.71
C ALA A 85 -17.26 0.50 -14.76
N GLN A 86 -18.25 1.40 -14.79
CA GLN A 86 -19.48 1.21 -14.03
C GLN A 86 -20.24 0.03 -14.63
N ALA A 87 -20.53 -1.00 -13.81
CA ALA A 87 -21.42 -2.07 -14.25
C ALA A 87 -22.86 -1.55 -14.35
N SER A 88 -23.67 -2.15 -15.22
CA SER A 88 -25.07 -1.75 -15.40
C SER A 88 -25.93 -1.86 -14.14
N SER A 89 -25.51 -2.68 -13.17
CA SER A 89 -26.16 -2.86 -11.87
C SER A 89 -25.63 -1.93 -10.77
N ASP A 90 -24.51 -1.26 -10.98
CA ASP A 90 -23.86 -0.48 -9.94
C ASP A 90 -24.50 0.90 -9.80
N SER A 91 -24.75 1.30 -8.56
CA SER A 91 -25.03 2.71 -8.28
C SER A 91 -23.81 3.56 -8.60
N VAL A 92 -24.05 4.81 -9.00
CA VAL A 92 -23.00 5.81 -9.24
C VAL A 92 -22.09 5.96 -8.00
N CYS A 93 -22.67 5.98 -6.80
CA CYS A 93 -21.90 6.09 -5.55
C CYS A 93 -20.98 4.89 -5.31
N ALA A 94 -21.41 3.67 -5.66
CA ALA A 94 -20.59 2.47 -5.52
C ALA A 94 -19.40 2.50 -6.49
N TYR A 95 -19.64 2.89 -7.75
CA TYR A 95 -18.59 3.06 -8.75
C TYR A 95 -17.55 4.13 -8.34
N ILE A 96 -17.99 5.30 -7.89
CA ILE A 96 -17.09 6.36 -7.41
C ILE A 96 -16.24 5.87 -6.23
N SER A 97 -16.88 5.19 -5.26
CA SER A 97 -16.18 4.62 -4.10
C SER A 97 -15.08 3.64 -4.52
N GLN A 98 -15.36 2.79 -5.51
CA GLN A 98 -14.39 1.83 -6.04
C GLN A 98 -13.24 2.54 -6.78
N CYS A 99 -13.54 3.52 -7.65
CA CYS A 99 -12.53 4.31 -8.34
C CYS A 99 -11.63 5.05 -7.34
N ARG A 100 -12.20 5.63 -6.28
CA ARG A 100 -11.45 6.34 -5.22
C ARG A 100 -10.50 5.41 -4.48
N ALA A 101 -10.97 4.23 -4.07
CA ALA A 101 -10.11 3.22 -3.44
C ALA A 101 -8.95 2.83 -4.35
N LYS A 102 -9.21 2.61 -5.65
CA LYS A 102 -8.18 2.25 -6.63
C LYS A 102 -7.22 3.38 -6.96
N ALA A 103 -7.68 4.64 -6.97
CA ALA A 103 -6.80 5.80 -7.13
C ALA A 103 -5.78 5.91 -5.99
N ASN A 104 -6.24 5.73 -4.75
CA ASN A 104 -5.38 5.71 -3.55
C ASN A 104 -4.37 4.56 -3.61
N GLU A 105 -4.77 3.41 -4.14
CA GLU A 105 -3.90 2.26 -4.34
C GLU A 105 -2.81 2.48 -5.40
N CYS A 106 -3.02 3.38 -6.36
CA CYS A 106 -2.09 3.66 -7.46
C CYS A 106 -0.93 4.58 -7.07
N GLY A 107 -1.06 5.30 -5.94
CA GLY A 107 -0.04 6.24 -5.46
C GLY A 107 0.37 7.28 -6.51
N PHE A 108 -0.60 7.82 -7.26
CA PHE A 108 -0.34 8.76 -8.33
C PHE A 108 0.40 10.00 -7.79
N ARG A 109 1.60 10.28 -8.34
CA ARG A 109 2.37 11.47 -7.98
C ARG A 109 2.83 12.23 -9.19
N CYS A 110 2.88 13.55 -9.04
CA CYS A 110 3.49 14.42 -10.02
C CYS A 110 5.01 14.22 -10.06
N LEU A 111 5.59 13.98 -11.24
CA LEU A 111 7.04 13.78 -11.39
C LEU A 111 7.85 15.04 -11.06
N SER A 112 7.28 16.23 -11.26
CA SER A 112 7.98 17.49 -11.02
C SER A 112 7.79 18.05 -9.60
N ALA A 113 6.65 17.80 -8.97
CA ALA A 113 6.29 18.41 -7.68
C ALA A 113 6.06 17.40 -6.54
N SER A 114 6.13 16.09 -6.82
CA SER A 114 5.85 14.99 -5.87
C SER A 114 4.48 15.06 -5.17
N CYS A 115 3.60 15.95 -5.64
CA CYS A 115 2.29 16.13 -5.05
C CYS A 115 1.36 14.94 -5.35
N PRO A 116 0.50 14.57 -4.40
CA PRO A 116 -0.55 13.56 -4.60
C PRO A 116 -1.49 13.97 -5.74
N LEU A 117 -1.80 13.03 -6.64
CA LEU A 117 -2.66 13.25 -7.81
C LEU A 117 -3.95 12.41 -7.77
N GLU A 118 -4.25 11.73 -6.67
CA GLU A 118 -5.36 10.77 -6.56
C GLU A 118 -6.71 11.42 -6.89
N GLU A 119 -7.00 12.60 -6.34
CA GLU A 119 -8.24 13.37 -6.62
C GLU A 119 -8.32 13.85 -8.08
N TYR A 120 -7.19 14.27 -8.63
CA TYR A 120 -7.12 14.71 -10.03
C TYR A 120 -7.41 13.55 -10.98
N MET A 121 -6.79 12.39 -10.72
CA MET A 121 -6.97 11.18 -11.52
C MET A 121 -8.39 10.60 -11.36
N LEU A 122 -8.94 10.64 -10.14
CA LEU A 122 -10.33 10.28 -9.87
C LEU A 122 -11.30 11.17 -10.67
N SER A 123 -11.10 12.49 -10.64
CA SER A 123 -11.94 13.44 -11.38
C SER A 123 -11.91 13.15 -12.89
N LYS A 124 -10.72 12.92 -13.46
CA LYS A 124 -10.59 12.51 -14.87
C LYS A 124 -11.31 11.20 -15.16
N LYS A 125 -11.19 10.20 -14.28
CA LYS A 125 -11.82 8.89 -14.46
C LYS A 125 -13.34 8.99 -14.41
N ILE A 126 -13.88 9.79 -13.51
CA ILE A 126 -15.31 10.09 -13.43
C ILE A 126 -15.76 10.77 -14.71
N VAL A 127 -15.12 11.86 -15.13
CA VAL A 127 -15.51 12.58 -16.36
C VAL A 127 -15.44 11.69 -17.62
N MET A 128 -14.42 10.85 -17.74
CA MET A 128 -14.22 9.99 -18.92
C MET A 128 -15.02 8.68 -18.89
N GLY A 129 -15.43 8.22 -17.70
CA GLY A 129 -16.04 6.91 -17.48
C GLY A 129 -17.52 6.95 -17.09
N TYR A 130 -18.12 8.14 -16.95
CA TYR A 130 -19.55 8.29 -16.79
C TYR A 130 -20.26 8.01 -18.12
N VAL A 131 -20.97 6.89 -18.17
CA VAL A 131 -21.96 6.64 -19.22
C VAL A 131 -23.27 7.26 -18.76
N ILE A 132 -23.73 8.30 -19.47
CA ILE A 132 -25.10 8.81 -19.29
C ILE A 132 -26.03 7.70 -19.80
N PRO A 133 -26.90 7.10 -18.97
CA PRO A 133 -27.91 6.18 -19.48
C PRO A 133 -28.86 6.98 -20.38
N THR A 134 -28.86 6.66 -21.68
CA THR A 134 -29.89 7.08 -22.64
C THR A 134 -31.11 6.19 -22.52
#